data_AF-A0A7V5H0P1-F1
#
_entry.id   AF-A0A7V5H0P1-F1
#
_cell.length_a   1.000
_cell.length_b   1.000
_cell.length_c   1.000
_cell.angle_alpha   90.00
_cell.angle_beta   90.00
_cell.angle_gamma   90.00
#
_symmetry.space_group_name_H-M   'P 1'
#
loop_
_entity.id
_entity.type
_entity.pdbx_description
1 polymer ?
#
loop_
_entity_poly.entity_id
_entity_poly.type
_entity_poly.pdbx_seq_one_letter_code
_entity_poly.pdbx_strand_id
1 'polypeptide(L)'
;MEELYIKLLMDDHSIIEKALVIFERQLEKSKKNWSAISTLLDVLWDYGETCHNMKEEKVYFPLLLERGMPPQGPVAVMLAEHQKERDYLNKLKSLLPEAKQNKELEQEFSNIFGEYSALTKDHIWKENDILYPMGRKFVQPDDVPYLATEFKRIEQESLGVGAYTRYKTLVDALEKETGERINLLASLPIDVISDMLDALPVELTFVDAEDRVRYFNKLDKDKIFSRTLSAVGRLVQQCHPPKSIHLVNKIIQEMKEGKRDQATFWIHFNGMYLFIAYYAVRDENGNYRGVVEMVQDVNPYRALEGEKRLLDES
;
A
#
# COMPACT_ATOMS: atom_id res chain seq x y z
N MET A 1 6.68 -26.32 11.50
CA MET A 1 6.17 -26.83 10.20
C MET A 1 4.82 -27.54 10.37
N GLU A 2 4.59 -28.23 11.50
CA GLU A 2 3.37 -29.03 11.76
C GLU A 2 2.03 -28.26 11.68
N GLU A 3 2.00 -26.93 11.85
CA GLU A 3 0.76 -26.13 11.77
C GLU A 3 0.80 -25.03 10.68
N LEU A 4 1.63 -25.21 9.64
CA LEU A 4 1.80 -24.20 8.59
C LEU A 4 0.47 -23.78 7.93
N TYR A 5 -0.43 -24.74 7.70
CA TYR A 5 -1.73 -24.48 7.05
C TYR A 5 -2.65 -23.59 7.92
N ILE A 6 -2.70 -23.80 9.24
CA ILE A 6 -3.46 -22.94 10.16
C ILE A 6 -2.87 -21.54 10.17
N LYS A 7 -1.53 -21.43 10.21
CA LYS A 7 -0.89 -20.12 10.15
C LYS A 7 -1.32 -19.35 8.89
N LEU A 8 -1.37 -20.01 7.72
CA LEU A 8 -1.80 -19.37 6.48
C LEU A 8 -3.24 -18.85 6.54
N LEU A 9 -4.16 -19.61 7.13
CA LEU A 9 -5.56 -19.16 7.30
C LEU A 9 -5.68 -18.03 8.33
N MET A 10 -4.96 -18.11 9.46
CA MET A 10 -4.94 -17.05 10.46
C MET A 10 -4.27 -15.76 9.95
N ASP A 11 -3.25 -15.89 9.10
CA ASP A 11 -2.63 -14.76 8.41
C ASP A 11 -3.67 -14.08 7.50
N ASP A 12 -4.53 -14.86 6.80
CA ASP A 12 -5.63 -14.30 6.00
C ASP A 12 -6.64 -13.55 6.87
N HIS A 13 -7.06 -14.12 8.02
CA HIS A 13 -7.95 -13.46 8.98
C HIS A 13 -7.43 -12.08 9.39
N SER A 14 -6.12 -11.95 9.64
CA SER A 14 -5.53 -10.67 10.04
C SER A 14 -5.73 -9.56 9.01
N ILE A 15 -5.75 -9.89 7.72
CA ILE A 15 -6.03 -8.94 6.63
C ILE A 15 -7.51 -8.57 6.62
N ILE A 16 -8.38 -9.58 6.73
CA ILE A 16 -9.85 -9.42 6.69
C ILE A 16 -10.33 -8.59 7.87
N GLU A 17 -9.95 -8.94 9.10
CA GLU A 17 -10.32 -8.20 10.32
C GLU A 17 -9.87 -6.74 10.26
N LYS A 18 -8.65 -6.51 9.77
CA LYS A 18 -8.12 -5.15 9.62
C LYS A 18 -8.90 -4.36 8.57
N ALA A 19 -9.26 -4.98 7.45
CA ALA A 19 -10.12 -4.36 6.44
C ALA A 19 -11.49 -4.00 7.01
N LEU A 20 -12.12 -4.89 7.80
CA LEU A 20 -13.40 -4.62 8.48
C LEU A 20 -13.29 -3.38 9.37
N VAL A 21 -12.30 -3.32 10.26
CA VAL A 21 -12.12 -2.19 11.20
C VAL A 21 -11.89 -0.86 10.47
N ILE A 22 -11.09 -0.86 9.40
CA ILE A 22 -10.87 0.35 8.61
C ILE A 22 -12.17 0.79 7.92
N PHE A 23 -12.93 -0.16 7.37
CA PHE A 23 -14.18 0.13 6.69
C PHE A 23 -15.23 0.69 7.67
N GLU A 24 -15.38 0.11 8.86
CA GLU A 24 -16.22 0.66 9.94
C GLU A 24 -15.87 2.12 10.23
N ARG A 25 -14.58 2.41 10.43
CA ARG A 25 -14.09 3.78 10.66
C ARG A 25 -14.38 4.72 9.50
N GLN A 26 -14.32 4.26 8.25
CA GLN A 26 -14.68 5.10 7.10
C GLN A 26 -16.16 5.48 7.11
N LEU A 27 -17.04 4.55 7.51
CA LEU A 27 -18.47 4.80 7.56
C LEU A 27 -18.88 5.74 8.70
N GLU A 28 -18.11 5.78 9.79
CA GLU A 28 -18.29 6.71 10.91
C GLU A 28 -17.88 8.17 10.59
N LYS A 29 -17.02 8.38 9.57
CA LYS A 29 -16.57 9.73 9.20
C LYS A 29 -17.73 10.57 8.67
N SER A 30 -17.71 11.87 9.01
CA SER A 30 -18.66 12.87 8.48
C SER A 30 -18.51 13.08 6.97
N LYS A 31 -17.28 13.02 6.46
CA LYS A 31 -16.96 12.95 5.03
C LYS A 31 -16.32 11.58 4.75
N LYS A 32 -17.11 10.69 4.14
CA LYS A 32 -16.69 9.33 3.81
C LYS A 32 -15.71 9.33 2.64
N ASN A 33 -14.64 8.54 2.74
CA ASN A 33 -13.80 8.25 1.59
C ASN A 33 -14.38 7.06 0.80
N TRP A 34 -15.27 7.37 -0.14
CA TRP A 34 -15.94 6.36 -0.96
C TRP A 34 -15.00 5.57 -1.88
N SER A 35 -13.81 6.11 -2.18
CA SER A 35 -12.78 5.35 -2.90
C SER A 35 -12.18 4.29 -1.99
N ALA A 36 -11.80 4.64 -0.76
CA ALA A 36 -11.29 3.69 0.22
C ALA A 36 -12.35 2.61 0.56
N ILE A 37 -13.61 3.00 0.74
CA ILE A 37 -14.74 2.08 0.95
C ILE A 37 -14.87 1.09 -0.21
N SER A 38 -14.83 1.57 -1.46
CA SER A 38 -14.88 0.68 -2.64
C SER A 38 -13.72 -0.32 -2.63
N THR A 39 -12.50 0.16 -2.37
CA THR A 39 -11.32 -0.70 -2.31
C THR A 39 -11.39 -1.72 -1.17
N LEU A 40 -11.88 -1.34 0.01
CA LEU A 40 -12.06 -2.27 1.13
C LEU A 40 -13.11 -3.33 0.82
N LEU A 41 -14.19 -2.96 0.13
CA LEU A 41 -15.20 -3.92 -0.34
C LEU A 41 -14.61 -4.89 -1.37
N ASP A 42 -13.75 -4.42 -2.26
CA ASP A 42 -13.01 -5.28 -3.19
C ASP A 42 -12.04 -6.21 -2.44
N VAL A 43 -11.34 -5.74 -1.40
CA VAL A 43 -10.49 -6.59 -0.55
C VAL A 43 -11.30 -7.71 0.11
N LEU A 44 -12.45 -7.38 0.70
CA LEU A 44 -13.31 -8.37 1.37
C LEU A 44 -13.84 -9.42 0.39
N TRP A 45 -14.16 -9.02 -0.84
CA TRP A 45 -14.57 -9.96 -1.87
C TRP A 45 -13.41 -10.79 -2.42
N ASP A 46 -12.38 -10.14 -2.94
CA ASP A 46 -11.28 -10.80 -3.63
C ASP A 46 -10.49 -11.67 -2.65
N TYR A 47 -10.13 -11.12 -1.49
CA TYR A 47 -9.28 -11.79 -0.52
C TYR A 47 -10.09 -12.66 0.45
N GLY A 48 -11.16 -12.14 1.03
CA GLY A 48 -12.03 -12.89 1.95
C GLY A 48 -12.75 -14.03 1.22
N GLU A 49 -13.60 -13.68 0.26
CA GLU A 49 -14.44 -14.67 -0.42
C GLU A 49 -13.68 -15.51 -1.46
N THR A 50 -12.98 -14.91 -2.42
CA THR A 50 -12.43 -15.69 -3.55
C THR A 50 -11.08 -16.37 -3.27
N CYS A 51 -10.45 -16.05 -2.14
CA CYS A 51 -9.18 -16.64 -1.73
C CYS A 51 -9.35 -17.41 -0.41
N HIS A 52 -9.64 -16.73 0.70
CA HIS A 52 -9.70 -17.35 2.03
C HIS A 52 -10.82 -18.40 2.13
N ASN A 53 -12.09 -18.02 1.92
CA ASN A 53 -13.21 -18.97 1.96
C ASN A 53 -13.02 -20.11 0.95
N MET A 54 -12.43 -19.84 -0.22
CA MET A 54 -12.13 -20.88 -1.21
C MET A 54 -11.07 -21.89 -0.75
N LYS A 55 -10.05 -21.48 0.01
CA LYS A 55 -9.08 -22.41 0.63
C LYS A 55 -9.81 -23.39 1.54
N GLU A 56 -10.81 -22.90 2.25
CA GLU A 56 -11.55 -23.72 3.20
C GLU A 56 -12.57 -24.62 2.51
N GLU A 57 -13.45 -24.06 1.69
CA GLU A 57 -14.53 -24.79 1.05
C GLU A 57 -14.04 -25.85 0.06
N LYS A 58 -12.93 -25.59 -0.64
CA LYS A 58 -12.41 -26.51 -1.67
C LYS A 58 -11.42 -27.52 -1.12
N VAL A 59 -10.80 -27.25 0.02
CA VAL A 59 -9.67 -28.06 0.50
C VAL A 59 -9.81 -28.42 1.97
N TYR A 60 -9.86 -27.43 2.86
CA TYR A 60 -9.81 -27.70 4.30
C TYR A 60 -11.06 -28.45 4.80
N PHE A 61 -12.26 -27.92 4.52
CA PHE A 61 -13.52 -28.53 4.96
C PHE A 61 -13.73 -29.92 4.33
N PRO A 62 -13.53 -30.14 3.01
CA PRO A 62 -13.61 -31.47 2.43
C PRO A 62 -12.66 -32.47 3.08
N LEU A 63 -11.41 -32.07 3.36
CA LEU A 63 -10.43 -32.93 4.04
C LEU A 63 -10.91 -33.31 5.44
N LEU A 64 -11.41 -32.35 6.23
CA LEU A 64 -11.92 -32.65 7.57
C LEU A 64 -13.08 -33.66 7.53
N LEU A 65 -13.99 -33.51 6.57
CA LEU A 65 -15.11 -34.45 6.38
C LEU A 65 -14.62 -35.84 5.95
N GLU A 66 -13.66 -35.91 5.03
CA GLU A 66 -13.03 -37.18 4.61
C GLU A 66 -12.37 -37.89 5.80
N ARG A 67 -11.76 -37.13 6.71
CA ARG A 67 -11.13 -37.64 7.93
C ARG A 67 -12.09 -37.95 9.07
N GLY A 68 -13.40 -37.85 8.83
CA GLY A 68 -14.43 -38.31 9.75
C GLY A 68 -15.03 -37.22 10.63
N MET A 69 -14.82 -35.93 10.32
CA MET A 69 -15.57 -34.86 10.96
C MET A 69 -17.07 -34.99 10.57
N PRO A 70 -18.01 -34.91 11.53
CA PRO A 70 -19.43 -35.05 11.24
C PRO A 70 -19.94 -33.97 10.26
N PRO A 71 -20.68 -34.34 9.20
CA PRO A 71 -21.15 -33.37 8.20
C PRO A 71 -22.22 -32.41 8.72
N GLN A 72 -23.01 -32.79 9.73
CA GLN A 72 -23.99 -31.91 10.38
C GLN A 72 -23.39 -31.17 11.59
N GLY A 73 -22.11 -30.81 11.49
CA GLY A 73 -21.32 -30.19 12.55
C GLY A 73 -20.86 -28.76 12.19
N PRO A 74 -19.72 -28.30 12.73
CA PRO A 74 -19.26 -26.91 12.57
C PRO A 74 -19.04 -26.52 11.10
N VAL A 75 -18.61 -27.45 10.24
CA VAL A 75 -18.43 -27.21 8.80
C VAL A 75 -19.73 -26.76 8.11
N ALA A 76 -20.88 -27.36 8.44
CA ALA A 76 -22.15 -26.95 7.87
C ALA A 76 -22.57 -25.53 8.29
N VAL A 77 -22.22 -25.14 9.52
CA VAL A 77 -22.44 -23.77 10.02
C VAL A 77 -21.55 -22.80 9.25
N MET A 78 -20.26 -23.10 9.07
CA MET A 78 -19.34 -22.23 8.33
C MET A 78 -19.79 -22.02 6.88
N LEU A 79 -20.15 -23.09 6.18
CA LEU A 79 -20.66 -22.99 4.80
C LEU A 79 -21.93 -22.14 4.69
N ALA A 80 -22.83 -22.25 5.67
CA ALA A 80 -24.04 -21.42 5.70
C ALA A 80 -23.72 -19.94 5.99
N GLU A 81 -22.70 -19.66 6.81
CA GLU A 81 -22.24 -18.31 7.10
C GLU A 81 -21.50 -17.70 5.90
N HIS A 82 -20.60 -18.43 5.23
CA HIS A 82 -20.00 -17.99 3.97
C HIS A 82 -21.06 -17.60 2.92
N GLN A 83 -22.15 -18.37 2.82
CA GLN A 83 -23.22 -17.99 1.90
C GLN A 83 -23.90 -16.66 2.30
N LYS A 84 -24.13 -16.43 3.58
CA LYS A 84 -24.68 -15.15 4.06
C LYS A 84 -23.71 -13.99 3.81
N GLU A 85 -22.42 -14.21 4.04
CA GLU A 85 -21.37 -13.24 3.75
C GLU A 85 -21.35 -12.83 2.27
N ARG A 86 -21.43 -13.81 1.35
CA ARG A 86 -21.60 -13.54 -0.09
C ARG A 86 -22.84 -12.71 -0.38
N ASP A 87 -23.97 -13.04 0.24
CA ASP A 87 -25.22 -12.33 0.03
C ASP A 87 -25.10 -10.86 0.49
N TYR A 88 -24.45 -10.62 1.63
CA TYR A 88 -24.15 -9.28 2.12
C TYR A 88 -23.21 -8.51 1.18
N LEU A 89 -22.09 -9.11 0.78
CA LEU A 89 -21.12 -8.46 -0.12
C LEU A 89 -21.76 -8.10 -1.47
N ASN A 90 -22.61 -8.97 -2.02
CA ASN A 90 -23.34 -8.69 -3.25
C ASN A 90 -24.30 -7.50 -3.10
N LYS A 91 -25.06 -7.45 -2.00
CA LYS A 91 -25.95 -6.31 -1.68
C LYS A 91 -25.16 -5.01 -1.56
N LEU A 92 -24.05 -5.03 -0.82
CA LEU A 92 -23.15 -3.87 -0.67
C LEU A 92 -22.63 -3.41 -2.04
N LYS A 93 -22.13 -4.33 -2.88
CA LYS A 93 -21.65 -4.00 -4.23
C LYS A 93 -22.73 -3.37 -5.09
N SER A 94 -23.97 -3.87 -5.04
CA SER A 94 -25.08 -3.29 -5.79
C SER A 94 -25.50 -1.91 -5.31
N LEU A 95 -25.46 -1.68 -3.99
CA LEU A 95 -25.93 -0.43 -3.37
C LEU A 95 -24.87 0.69 -3.43
N LEU A 96 -23.59 0.33 -3.57
CA LEU A 96 -22.45 1.25 -3.52
C LEU A 96 -22.57 2.49 -4.43
N PRO A 97 -23.00 2.41 -5.71
CA PRO A 97 -23.07 3.59 -6.58
C PRO A 97 -24.10 4.63 -6.11
N GLU A 98 -25.21 4.17 -5.53
CA GLU A 98 -26.32 5.00 -5.10
C GLU A 98 -26.10 5.55 -3.68
N ALA A 99 -25.50 4.74 -2.80
CA ALA A 99 -25.13 5.14 -1.44
C ALA A 99 -24.21 6.37 -1.41
N LYS A 100 -23.39 6.59 -2.46
CA LYS A 100 -22.52 7.78 -2.58
C LYS A 100 -23.27 9.10 -2.68
N GLN A 101 -24.52 9.06 -3.13
CA GLN A 101 -25.28 10.23 -3.57
C GLN A 101 -26.55 10.45 -2.74
N ASN A 102 -27.03 9.41 -2.06
CA ASN A 102 -28.26 9.43 -1.30
C ASN A 102 -28.00 9.04 0.16
N LYS A 103 -28.34 9.94 1.08
CA LYS A 103 -28.11 9.77 2.52
C LYS A 103 -28.93 8.65 3.15
N GLU A 104 -30.12 8.34 2.64
CA GLU A 104 -30.93 7.22 3.10
C GLU A 104 -30.28 5.89 2.71
N LEU A 105 -29.84 5.79 1.45
CA LEU A 105 -29.13 4.61 0.94
C LEU A 105 -27.72 4.46 1.56
N GLU A 106 -27.07 5.57 1.91
CA GLU A 106 -25.83 5.55 2.71
C GLU A 106 -26.05 4.92 4.09
N GLN A 107 -27.17 5.25 4.74
CA GLN A 107 -27.51 4.68 6.04
C GLN A 107 -27.85 3.20 5.92
N GLU A 108 -28.62 2.81 4.90
CA GLU A 108 -28.91 1.41 4.59
C GLU A 108 -27.61 0.63 4.31
N PHE A 109 -26.72 1.16 3.47
CA PHE A 109 -25.41 0.59 3.19
C PHE A 109 -24.59 0.38 4.48
N SER A 110 -24.59 1.37 5.36
CA SER A 110 -23.88 1.30 6.64
C SER A 110 -24.47 0.23 7.57
N ASN A 111 -25.79 0.08 7.61
CA ASN A 111 -26.46 -0.95 8.40
C ASN A 111 -26.13 -2.36 7.88
N ILE A 112 -26.23 -2.56 6.55
CA ILE A 112 -25.90 -3.84 5.89
C ILE A 112 -24.43 -4.21 6.17
N PHE A 113 -23.52 -3.23 6.09
CA PHE A 113 -22.11 -3.48 6.39
C PHE A 113 -21.88 -3.80 7.86
N GLY A 114 -22.62 -3.16 8.78
CA GLY A 114 -22.56 -3.50 10.21
C GLY A 114 -22.97 -4.94 10.50
N GLU A 115 -24.03 -5.44 9.85
CA GLU A 115 -24.45 -6.84 9.96
C GLU A 115 -23.41 -7.81 9.37
N TYR A 116 -22.86 -7.49 8.21
CA TYR A 116 -21.79 -8.25 7.59
C TYR A 116 -20.55 -8.32 8.49
N SER A 117 -20.07 -7.17 8.97
CA SER A 117 -18.88 -7.09 9.84
C SER A 117 -19.07 -7.88 11.13
N ALA A 118 -20.24 -7.79 11.77
CA ALA A 118 -20.55 -8.56 12.97
C ALA A 118 -20.57 -10.07 12.70
N LEU A 119 -21.19 -10.50 11.59
CA LEU A 119 -21.20 -11.90 11.16
C LEU A 119 -19.77 -12.41 10.92
N THR A 120 -18.96 -11.70 10.12
CA THR A 120 -17.60 -12.14 9.77
C THR A 120 -16.67 -12.17 10.97
N LYS A 121 -16.77 -11.23 11.92
CA LYS A 121 -15.97 -11.27 13.16
C LYS A 121 -16.32 -12.47 14.03
N ASP A 122 -17.61 -12.78 14.16
CA ASP A 122 -18.07 -13.97 14.90
C ASP A 122 -17.67 -15.27 14.18
N HIS A 123 -17.70 -15.27 12.84
CA HIS A 123 -17.23 -16.36 11.99
C HIS A 123 -15.74 -16.65 12.21
N ILE A 124 -14.88 -15.65 12.04
CA ILE A 124 -13.43 -15.75 12.26
C ILE A 124 -13.11 -16.26 13.67
N TRP A 125 -13.86 -15.81 14.68
CA TRP A 125 -13.71 -16.32 16.05
C TRP A 125 -14.07 -17.81 16.15
N LYS A 126 -15.20 -18.25 15.57
CA LYS A 126 -15.57 -19.67 15.53
C LYS A 126 -14.50 -20.50 14.84
N GLU A 127 -13.88 -19.97 13.80
CA GLU A 127 -12.83 -20.68 13.09
C GLU A 127 -11.55 -20.81 13.93
N ASN A 128 -11.03 -19.67 14.39
CA ASN A 128 -9.79 -19.60 15.16
C ASN A 128 -9.86 -20.39 16.46
N ASP A 129 -10.97 -20.26 17.20
CA ASP A 129 -11.07 -20.75 18.58
C ASP A 129 -11.86 -22.05 18.71
N ILE A 130 -12.62 -22.47 17.68
CA ILE A 130 -13.42 -23.71 17.73
C ILE A 130 -13.05 -24.67 16.61
N LEU A 131 -13.24 -24.28 15.35
CA LEU A 131 -13.09 -25.20 14.22
C LEU A 131 -11.64 -25.62 14.00
N TYR A 132 -10.69 -24.68 14.02
CA TYR A 132 -9.28 -24.99 13.79
C TYR A 132 -8.70 -25.88 14.90
N PRO A 133 -8.91 -25.61 16.21
CA PRO A 133 -8.50 -26.52 17.28
C PRO A 133 -9.16 -27.90 17.18
N MET A 134 -10.43 -27.97 16.75
CA MET A 134 -11.11 -29.24 16.51
C MET A 134 -10.51 -29.98 15.31
N GLY A 135 -10.28 -29.28 14.20
CA GLY A 135 -9.77 -29.82 12.95
C GLY A 135 -8.36 -30.40 13.08
N ARG A 136 -7.51 -29.84 13.95
CA ARG A 136 -6.18 -30.42 14.26
C ARG A 136 -6.24 -31.88 14.70
N LYS A 137 -7.35 -32.35 15.27
CA LYS A 137 -7.53 -33.75 15.69
C LYS A 137 -7.79 -34.71 14.52
N PHE A 138 -8.15 -34.17 13.35
CA PHE A 138 -8.48 -34.93 12.15
C PHE A 138 -7.35 -34.88 11.10
N VAL A 139 -6.59 -33.79 11.07
CA VAL A 139 -5.44 -33.58 10.18
C VAL A 139 -4.27 -34.47 10.61
N GLN A 140 -3.74 -35.24 9.68
CA GLN A 140 -2.54 -36.08 9.86
C GLN A 140 -1.28 -35.33 9.40
N PRO A 141 -0.07 -35.72 9.86
CA PRO A 141 1.17 -35.05 9.46
C PRO A 141 1.37 -34.95 7.94
N ASP A 142 0.99 -35.96 7.18
CA ASP A 142 1.13 -36.00 5.72
C ASP A 142 0.15 -35.06 4.98
N ASP A 143 -0.90 -34.59 5.65
CA ASP A 143 -1.86 -33.65 5.08
C ASP A 143 -1.33 -32.20 5.10
N VAL A 144 -0.40 -31.89 6.00
CA VAL A 144 0.10 -30.52 6.21
C VAL A 144 0.78 -29.96 4.96
N PRO A 145 1.70 -30.70 4.27
CA PRO A 145 2.26 -30.24 3.00
C PRO A 145 1.22 -30.11 1.89
N TYR A 146 0.23 -31.00 1.86
CA TYR A 146 -0.87 -30.95 0.89
C TYR A 146 -1.69 -29.67 1.06
N LEU A 147 -2.18 -29.40 2.28
CA LEU A 147 -2.95 -28.19 2.59
C LEU A 147 -2.17 -26.91 2.27
N ALA A 148 -0.91 -26.83 2.69
CA ALA A 148 -0.08 -25.65 2.42
C ALA A 148 0.16 -25.43 0.92
N THR A 149 0.26 -26.51 0.13
CA THR A 149 0.44 -26.43 -1.32
C THR A 149 -0.84 -25.99 -2.01
N GLU A 150 -1.98 -26.60 -1.67
CA GLU A 150 -3.26 -26.26 -2.27
C GLU A 150 -3.73 -24.86 -1.90
N PHE A 151 -3.48 -24.39 -0.67
CA PHE A 151 -3.79 -23.02 -0.28
C PHE A 151 -3.01 -21.99 -1.10
N LYS A 152 -1.71 -22.24 -1.34
CA LYS A 152 -0.89 -21.39 -2.20
C LYS A 152 -1.35 -21.44 -3.66
N ARG A 153 -1.76 -22.62 -4.14
CA ARG A 153 -2.30 -22.79 -5.49
C ARG A 153 -3.57 -21.97 -5.68
N ILE A 154 -4.52 -22.06 -4.74
CA ILE A 154 -5.75 -21.25 -4.75
C ILE A 154 -5.43 -19.76 -4.73
N GLU A 155 -4.55 -19.31 -3.83
CA GLU A 155 -4.14 -17.90 -3.79
C GLU A 155 -3.56 -17.43 -5.15
N GLN A 156 -2.67 -18.22 -5.74
CA GLN A 156 -2.04 -17.89 -7.01
C GLN A 156 -3.02 -17.89 -8.18
N GLU A 157 -3.94 -18.84 -8.23
CA GLU A 157 -4.96 -18.93 -9.29
C GLU A 157 -6.02 -17.83 -9.17
N SER A 158 -6.44 -17.51 -7.96
CA SER A 158 -7.44 -16.46 -7.71
C SER A 158 -6.87 -15.06 -7.87
N LEU A 159 -5.69 -14.78 -7.31
CA LEU A 159 -5.19 -13.41 -7.11
C LEU A 159 -3.77 -13.17 -7.67
N GLY A 160 -3.07 -14.20 -8.14
CA GLY A 160 -1.71 -14.11 -8.66
C GLY A 160 -0.60 -14.16 -7.59
N VAL A 161 0.62 -14.48 -8.01
CA VAL A 161 1.78 -14.73 -7.13
C VAL A 161 2.03 -13.58 -6.15
N GLY A 162 2.05 -13.87 -4.84
CA GLY A 162 2.35 -12.89 -3.79
C GLY A 162 1.15 -12.05 -3.33
N ALA A 163 -0.07 -12.58 -3.45
CA ALA A 163 -1.30 -11.86 -3.12
C ALA A 163 -1.34 -11.43 -1.66
N TYR A 164 -0.97 -12.33 -0.72
CA TYR A 164 -0.91 -11.99 0.70
C TYR A 164 -0.16 -10.68 0.97
N THR A 165 1.05 -10.55 0.40
CA THR A 165 1.89 -9.36 0.59
C THR A 165 1.24 -8.11 -0.01
N ARG A 166 0.66 -8.22 -1.21
CA ARG A 166 -0.02 -7.08 -1.86
C ARG A 166 -1.23 -6.61 -1.07
N TYR A 167 -2.13 -7.51 -0.67
CA TYR A 167 -3.35 -7.15 0.05
C TYR A 167 -3.05 -6.64 1.46
N LYS A 168 -2.07 -7.24 2.16
CA LYS A 168 -1.56 -6.69 3.42
C LYS A 168 -1.03 -5.27 3.25
N THR A 169 -0.20 -5.04 2.24
CA THR A 169 0.37 -3.71 1.93
C THR A 169 -0.73 -2.69 1.62
N LEU A 170 -1.74 -3.08 0.85
CA LEU A 170 -2.89 -2.24 0.51
C LEU A 170 -3.69 -1.85 1.76
N VAL A 171 -4.03 -2.81 2.61
CA VAL A 171 -4.79 -2.58 3.85
C VAL A 171 -3.97 -1.75 4.86
N ASP A 172 -2.67 -1.99 4.96
CA ASP A 172 -1.74 -1.17 5.75
C ASP A 172 -1.69 0.29 5.24
N ALA A 173 -1.76 0.50 3.92
CA ALA A 173 -1.80 1.84 3.33
C ALA A 173 -3.13 2.56 3.58
N LEU A 174 -4.25 1.81 3.53
CA LEU A 174 -5.60 2.31 3.83
C LEU A 174 -5.76 2.67 5.31
N GLU A 175 -5.08 1.97 6.22
CA GLU A 175 -5.07 2.32 7.65
C GLU A 175 -4.40 3.67 7.91
N LYS A 176 -3.33 3.97 7.16
CA LYS A 176 -2.52 5.18 7.31
C LYS A 176 -3.03 6.35 6.46
N GLU A 177 -4.31 6.31 6.09
CA GLU A 177 -4.98 7.37 5.34
C GLU A 177 -5.01 8.68 6.13
N THR A 178 -4.72 9.79 5.44
CA THR A 178 -4.91 11.15 5.94
C THR A 178 -5.88 11.89 5.02
N GLY A 179 -7.02 12.35 5.55
CA GLY A 179 -8.02 13.04 4.73
C GLY A 179 -8.68 12.08 3.73
N GLU A 180 -8.48 12.32 2.42
CA GLU A 180 -8.97 11.47 1.32
C GLU A 180 -7.84 10.70 0.61
N ARG A 181 -6.59 10.82 1.08
CA ARG A 181 -5.40 10.30 0.39
C ARG A 181 -4.82 9.08 1.09
N ILE A 182 -4.66 7.99 0.33
CA ILE A 182 -3.98 6.76 0.76
C ILE A 182 -2.46 7.01 0.76
N ASN A 183 -1.80 6.75 1.89
CA ASN A 183 -0.34 6.90 2.00
C ASN A 183 0.39 5.61 1.59
N LEU A 184 0.62 5.44 0.29
CA LEU A 184 1.33 4.28 -0.25
C LEU A 184 2.78 4.18 0.23
N LEU A 185 3.46 5.31 0.47
CA LEU A 185 4.84 5.30 0.99
C LEU A 185 4.90 4.68 2.38
N ALA A 186 3.87 4.83 3.20
CA ALA A 186 3.85 4.25 4.53
C ALA A 186 3.69 2.72 4.55
N SER A 187 3.45 2.11 3.39
CA SER A 187 3.45 0.67 3.21
C SER A 187 4.84 0.10 2.87
N LEU A 188 5.81 0.95 2.52
CA LEU A 188 7.17 0.57 2.18
C LEU A 188 8.09 0.69 3.41
N PRO A 189 9.02 -0.26 3.62
CA PRO A 189 10.14 -0.08 4.51
C PRO A 189 10.99 1.16 4.14
N ILE A 190 11.57 1.84 5.13
CA ILE A 190 12.32 3.10 4.92
C ILE A 190 13.54 2.88 4.04
N ASP A 191 14.23 1.76 4.20
CA ASP A 191 15.36 1.33 3.37
C ASP A 191 14.94 1.15 1.91
N VAL A 192 13.79 0.54 1.64
CA VAL A 192 13.25 0.41 0.26
C VAL A 192 12.98 1.79 -0.36
N ILE A 193 12.42 2.74 0.38
CA ILE A 193 12.22 4.12 -0.12
C ILE A 193 13.56 4.77 -0.45
N SER A 194 14.55 4.61 0.43
CA SER A 194 15.91 5.12 0.21
C SER A 194 16.53 4.51 -1.05
N ASP A 195 16.45 3.19 -1.20
CA ASP A 195 16.99 2.45 -2.34
C ASP A 195 16.32 2.87 -3.67
N MET A 196 15.00 3.07 -3.67
CA MET A 196 14.27 3.59 -4.82
C MET A 196 14.79 4.97 -5.25
N LEU A 197 14.95 5.90 -4.31
CA LEU A 197 15.46 7.24 -4.60
C LEU A 197 16.94 7.21 -5.03
N ASP A 198 17.72 6.27 -4.53
CA ASP A 198 19.12 6.06 -4.89
C ASP A 198 19.30 5.42 -6.27
N ALA A 199 18.33 4.65 -6.73
CA ALA A 199 18.32 3.99 -8.04
C ALA A 199 18.07 4.98 -9.19
N LEU A 200 17.41 6.11 -8.92
CA LEU A 200 17.14 7.12 -9.95
C LEU A 200 18.45 7.78 -10.46
N PRO A 201 18.55 8.12 -11.76
CA PRO A 201 19.72 8.79 -12.34
C PRO A 201 19.73 10.30 -12.05
N VAL A 202 19.33 10.69 -10.84
CA VAL A 202 19.28 12.09 -10.39
C VAL A 202 19.84 12.20 -8.98
N GLU A 203 20.40 13.36 -8.65
CA GLU A 203 20.69 13.75 -7.27
C GLU A 203 19.53 14.59 -6.75
N LEU A 204 19.01 14.21 -5.60
CA LEU A 204 17.94 14.90 -4.91
C LEU A 204 18.47 15.47 -3.60
N THR A 205 18.13 16.73 -3.31
CA THR A 205 18.33 17.34 -2.00
C THR A 205 17.02 17.98 -1.55
N PHE A 206 16.55 17.66 -0.35
CA PHE A 206 15.39 18.30 0.26
C PHE A 206 15.81 19.28 1.34
N VAL A 207 15.26 20.50 1.25
CA VAL A 207 15.40 21.59 2.20
C VAL A 207 14.03 21.90 2.79
N ASP A 208 13.91 21.94 4.11
CA ASP A 208 12.64 22.17 4.80
C ASP A 208 12.18 23.64 4.77
N ALA A 209 11.02 23.91 5.39
CA ALA A 209 10.44 25.25 5.47
C ALA A 209 11.33 26.27 6.22
N GLU A 210 12.22 25.78 7.08
CA GLU A 210 13.22 26.54 7.85
C GLU A 210 14.55 26.70 7.10
N ASP A 211 14.59 26.40 5.80
CA ASP A 211 15.75 26.51 4.91
C ASP A 211 16.91 25.58 5.30
N ARG A 212 16.62 24.49 6.01
CA ARG A 212 17.63 23.50 6.43
C ARG A 212 17.61 22.28 5.53
N VAL A 213 18.79 21.84 5.13
CA VAL A 213 18.95 20.56 4.43
C VAL A 213 18.51 19.43 5.35
N ARG A 214 17.57 18.59 4.92
CA ARG A 214 17.07 17.45 5.70
C ARG A 214 17.36 16.10 5.10
N TYR A 215 17.52 16.06 3.78
CA TYR A 215 17.75 14.81 3.08
C TYR A 215 18.53 15.07 1.79
N PHE A 216 19.33 14.09 1.39
CA PHE A 216 19.84 13.94 0.05
C PHE A 216 20.00 12.45 -0.27
N ASN A 217 19.81 12.04 -1.53
CA ASN A 217 20.01 10.65 -1.94
C ASN A 217 21.51 10.34 -2.21
N LYS A 218 21.83 9.07 -2.43
CA LYS A 218 23.14 8.55 -2.84
C LYS A 218 24.28 8.82 -1.85
N LEU A 219 24.01 8.73 -0.53
CA LEU A 219 24.97 9.14 0.51
C LEU A 219 26.37 8.53 0.32
N ASP A 220 26.46 7.23 0.05
CA ASP A 220 27.72 6.48 -0.08
C ASP A 220 28.12 6.19 -1.53
N LYS A 221 27.61 6.97 -2.50
CA LYS A 221 27.92 6.81 -3.93
C LYS A 221 28.57 8.09 -4.47
N ASP A 222 29.24 7.96 -5.62
CA ASP A 222 29.81 9.11 -6.33
C ASP A 222 28.73 10.13 -6.69
N LYS A 223 29.01 11.40 -6.44
CA LYS A 223 28.13 12.53 -6.70
C LYS A 223 28.77 13.56 -7.62
N ILE A 224 27.95 14.12 -8.51
CA ILE A 224 28.18 15.33 -9.29
C ILE A 224 28.54 16.48 -8.35
N PHE A 225 27.70 16.71 -7.32
CA PHE A 225 28.00 17.66 -6.25
C PHE A 225 28.25 16.93 -4.94
N SER A 226 29.51 16.94 -4.49
CA SER A 226 29.88 16.33 -3.22
C SER A 226 29.05 16.90 -2.06
N ARG A 227 28.45 16.01 -1.28
CA ARG A 227 27.70 16.31 -0.06
C ARG A 227 28.19 15.35 1.02
N THR A 228 28.54 15.89 2.18
CA THR A 228 28.85 15.10 3.37
C THR A 228 27.64 15.12 4.31
N LEU A 229 27.57 14.14 5.22
CA LEU A 229 26.55 14.12 6.29
C LEU A 229 26.48 15.44 7.07
N SER A 230 27.60 16.16 7.18
CA SER A 230 27.65 17.46 7.86
C SER A 230 26.77 18.55 7.23
N ALA A 231 26.27 18.35 6.00
CA ALA A 231 25.32 19.25 5.36
C ALA A 231 23.92 19.17 5.99
N VAL A 232 23.53 18.02 6.53
CA VAL A 232 22.21 17.84 7.15
C VAL A 232 22.08 18.77 8.36
N GLY A 233 20.99 19.53 8.42
CA GLY A 233 20.70 20.54 9.43
C GLY A 233 21.32 21.92 9.16
N ARG A 234 22.24 22.06 8.21
CA ARG A 234 22.78 23.37 7.80
C ARG A 234 21.76 24.15 6.99
N LEU A 235 21.88 25.47 7.06
CA LEU A 235 21.15 26.37 6.19
C LEU A 235 21.61 26.18 4.74
N VAL A 236 20.68 26.14 3.79
CA VAL A 236 20.97 25.95 2.37
C VAL A 236 21.95 27.01 1.84
N GLN A 237 21.91 28.23 2.37
CA GLN A 237 22.83 29.31 2.01
C GLN A 237 24.29 28.99 2.36
N GLN A 238 24.53 28.22 3.42
CA GLN A 238 25.87 27.81 3.85
C GLN A 238 26.45 26.70 2.96
N CYS A 239 25.63 26.10 2.10
CA CYS A 239 26.01 25.03 1.19
C CYS A 239 26.33 25.54 -0.24
N HIS A 240 26.24 26.84 -0.47
CA HIS A 240 26.41 27.48 -1.78
C HIS A 240 27.55 28.51 -1.80
N PRO A 241 28.28 28.66 -2.91
CA PRO A 241 29.28 29.72 -3.07
C PRO A 241 28.65 31.13 -2.98
N PRO A 242 29.38 32.15 -2.51
CA PRO A 242 28.86 33.52 -2.33
C PRO A 242 28.19 34.12 -3.57
N LYS A 243 28.69 33.77 -4.76
CA LYS A 243 28.17 34.27 -6.05
C LYS A 243 26.75 33.78 -6.37
N SER A 244 26.29 32.66 -5.82
CA SER A 244 24.97 32.08 -6.15
C SER A 244 23.94 32.17 -5.03
N ILE A 245 24.33 32.49 -3.79
CA ILE A 245 23.42 32.56 -2.62
C ILE A 245 22.21 33.48 -2.88
N HIS A 246 22.42 34.63 -3.53
CA HIS A 246 21.33 35.58 -3.79
C HIS A 246 20.27 35.01 -4.76
N LEU A 247 20.67 34.20 -5.74
CA LEU A 247 19.75 33.49 -6.63
C LEU A 247 18.96 32.43 -5.86
N VAL A 248 19.64 31.63 -5.04
CA VAL A 248 19.01 30.57 -4.21
C VAL A 248 17.98 31.19 -3.27
N ASN A 249 18.33 32.27 -2.57
CA ASN A 249 17.41 32.99 -1.70
C ASN A 249 16.19 33.52 -2.43
N LYS A 250 16.38 34.09 -3.64
CA LYS A 250 15.27 34.56 -4.46
C LYS A 250 14.32 33.42 -4.83
N ILE A 251 14.85 32.28 -5.29
CA ILE A 251 14.04 31.11 -5.67
C ILE A 251 13.22 30.61 -4.48
N ILE A 252 13.87 30.40 -3.32
CA ILE A 252 13.20 29.88 -2.13
C ILE A 252 12.14 30.86 -1.62
N GLN A 253 12.44 32.16 -1.60
CA GLN A 253 11.49 33.17 -1.17
C GLN A 253 10.26 33.23 -2.09
N GLU A 254 10.46 33.21 -3.42
CA GLU A 254 9.35 33.16 -4.38
C GLU A 254 8.51 31.89 -4.20
N MET A 255 9.12 30.75 -3.83
CA MET A 255 8.40 29.52 -3.53
C MET A 255 7.61 29.58 -2.22
N LYS A 256 8.19 30.12 -1.15
CA LYS A 256 7.51 30.36 0.13
C LYS A 256 6.28 31.25 -0.05
N GLU A 257 6.41 32.30 -0.86
CA GLU A 257 5.35 33.26 -1.16
C GLU A 257 4.30 32.75 -2.16
N GLY A 258 4.47 31.55 -2.72
CA GLY A 258 3.53 31.01 -3.72
C GLY A 258 3.63 31.64 -5.11
N LYS A 259 4.68 32.44 -5.38
CA LYS A 259 4.91 33.10 -6.67
C LYS A 259 5.57 32.16 -7.70
N ARG A 260 6.18 31.08 -7.22
CA ARG A 260 6.90 30.11 -8.04
C ARG A 260 6.72 28.71 -7.48
N ASP A 261 6.44 27.74 -8.35
CA ASP A 261 6.49 26.31 -7.98
C ASP A 261 7.71 25.60 -8.55
N GLN A 262 8.35 26.17 -9.59
CA GLN A 262 9.52 25.60 -10.23
C GLN A 262 10.55 26.66 -10.67
N ALA A 263 11.84 26.35 -10.49
CA ALA A 263 12.96 27.04 -11.15
C ALA A 263 13.86 26.01 -11.83
N THR A 264 14.34 26.29 -13.04
CA THR A 264 15.26 25.42 -13.77
C THR A 264 16.39 26.20 -14.39
N PHE A 265 17.55 25.58 -14.49
CA PHE A 265 18.71 26.08 -15.23
C PHE A 265 19.64 24.93 -15.60
N TRP A 266 20.60 25.20 -16.47
CA TRP A 266 21.53 24.20 -16.97
C TRP A 266 22.92 24.76 -17.16
N ILE A 267 23.93 23.95 -16.87
CA ILE A 267 25.34 24.34 -16.89
C ILE A 267 26.22 23.23 -17.44
N HIS A 268 27.37 23.61 -18.00
CA HIS A 268 28.45 22.66 -18.26
C HIS A 268 29.34 22.56 -17.01
N PHE A 269 29.57 21.34 -16.53
CA PHE A 269 30.37 21.10 -15.34
C PHE A 269 31.10 19.76 -15.46
N ASN A 270 32.43 19.75 -15.36
CA ASN A 270 33.27 18.55 -15.46
C ASN A 270 32.94 17.63 -16.65
N GLY A 271 32.69 18.20 -17.83
CA GLY A 271 32.33 17.45 -19.04
C GLY A 271 30.88 16.97 -19.12
N MET A 272 30.10 17.14 -18.05
CA MET A 272 28.66 16.87 -18.01
C MET A 272 27.86 18.11 -18.42
N TYR A 273 26.64 17.88 -18.89
CA TYR A 273 25.67 18.95 -19.12
C TYR A 273 24.53 18.79 -18.13
N LEU A 274 24.61 19.54 -17.04
CA LEU A 274 23.73 19.38 -15.89
C LEU A 274 22.44 20.15 -16.10
N PHE A 275 21.31 19.48 -15.94
CA PHE A 275 20.01 20.09 -15.70
C PHE A 275 19.76 20.15 -14.19
N ILE A 276 19.48 21.35 -13.69
CA ILE A 276 19.21 21.61 -12.27
C ILE A 276 17.82 22.19 -12.16
N ALA A 277 17.01 21.63 -11.26
CA ALA A 277 15.65 22.04 -11.03
C ALA A 277 15.34 22.16 -9.53
N TYR A 278 14.56 23.16 -9.15
CA TYR A 278 14.00 23.33 -7.82
C TYR A 278 12.49 23.22 -7.92
N TYR A 279 11.88 22.42 -7.06
CA TYR A 279 10.44 22.20 -6.98
C TYR A 279 9.93 22.54 -5.58
N ALA A 280 8.94 23.42 -5.49
CA ALA A 280 8.28 23.72 -4.22
C ALA A 280 7.50 22.49 -3.72
N VAL A 281 7.72 22.10 -2.48
CA VAL A 281 6.93 21.05 -1.81
C VAL A 281 5.85 21.74 -0.99
N ARG A 282 4.60 21.34 -1.19
CA ARG A 282 3.44 21.88 -0.48
C ARG A 282 2.59 20.75 0.10
N ASP A 283 1.89 21.03 1.18
CA ASP A 283 0.84 20.12 1.67
C ASP A 283 -0.48 20.31 0.92
N GLU A 284 -1.50 19.53 1.28
CA GLU A 284 -2.81 19.51 0.64
C GLU A 284 -3.56 20.85 0.74
N ASN A 285 -3.20 21.69 1.71
CA ASN A 285 -3.76 23.03 1.88
C ASN A 285 -2.95 24.10 1.13
N GLY A 286 -1.93 23.70 0.36
CA GLY A 286 -1.04 24.60 -0.37
C GLY A 286 0.06 25.22 0.50
N ASN A 287 0.20 24.82 1.77
CA ASN A 287 1.23 25.40 2.65
C ASN A 287 2.60 24.89 2.21
N TYR A 288 3.57 25.81 2.13
CA TYR A 288 4.96 25.48 1.82
C TYR A 288 5.56 24.56 2.90
N ARG A 289 6.14 23.44 2.47
CA ARG A 289 6.82 22.45 3.32
C ARG A 289 8.32 22.39 3.09
N GLY A 290 8.81 23.00 2.00
CA GLY A 290 10.21 22.98 1.63
C GLY A 290 10.41 23.03 0.12
N VAL A 291 11.62 22.72 -0.32
CA VAL A 291 12.00 22.65 -1.73
C VAL A 291 12.84 21.41 -1.98
N VAL A 292 12.59 20.74 -3.10
CA VAL A 292 13.46 19.68 -3.62
C VAL A 292 14.32 20.27 -4.73
N GLU A 293 15.64 20.19 -4.58
CA GLU A 293 16.61 20.35 -5.66
C GLU A 293 16.82 18.99 -6.35
N MET A 294 16.81 19.00 -7.68
CA MET A 294 17.14 17.88 -8.54
C MET A 294 18.31 18.27 -9.45
N VAL A 295 19.33 17.42 -9.55
CA VAL A 295 20.46 17.57 -10.48
C VAL A 295 20.58 16.31 -11.32
N GLN A 296 20.73 16.47 -12.63
CA GLN A 296 20.86 15.37 -13.58
C GLN A 296 21.85 15.71 -14.69
N ASP A 297 22.77 14.81 -15.04
CA ASP A 297 23.51 14.93 -16.30
C ASP A 297 22.59 14.51 -17.45
N VAL A 298 22.29 15.47 -18.33
CA VAL A 298 21.39 15.24 -19.46
C VAL A 298 22.12 14.88 -20.76
N ASN A 299 23.47 14.85 -20.76
CA ASN A 299 24.24 14.45 -21.93
C ASN A 299 23.80 13.09 -22.51
N PRO A 300 23.61 12.02 -21.71
CA PRO A 300 23.19 10.72 -22.24
C PRO A 300 21.85 10.78 -23.00
N TYR A 301 20.93 11.62 -22.52
CA TYR A 301 19.60 11.76 -23.15
C TYR A 301 19.64 12.64 -24.39
N ARG A 302 20.52 13.66 -24.42
CA ARG A 302 20.71 14.52 -25.60
C ARG A 302 21.38 13.79 -26.76
N ALA A 303 22.10 12.71 -26.48
CA ALA A 303 22.75 11.87 -27.47
C ALA A 303 21.82 10.77 -28.03
N LEU A 304 20.60 10.63 -27.50
CA LEU A 304 19.62 9.67 -28.03
C LEU A 304 19.15 10.11 -29.42
N GLU A 305 19.21 9.18 -30.36
CA GLU A 305 18.68 9.33 -31.71
C GLU A 305 17.79 8.12 -32.04
N GLY A 306 16.84 8.30 -32.96
CA GLY A 306 15.92 7.24 -33.36
C GLY A 306 15.01 6.76 -32.23
N GLU A 307 14.70 5.47 -32.20
CA GLU A 307 13.81 4.85 -31.22
C GLU A 307 14.38 3.51 -30.73
N LYS A 308 14.26 3.24 -29.42
CA LYS A 308 14.53 1.93 -28.82
C LYS A 308 13.25 1.44 -28.13
N ARG A 309 12.56 0.45 -28.70
CA ARG A 309 11.22 0.01 -28.26
C ARG A 309 11.20 -1.20 -27.32
N LEU A 310 12.28 -1.99 -27.30
CA LEU A 310 12.44 -3.20 -26.48
C LEU A 310 13.91 -3.32 -25.99
N LEU A 311 14.18 -4.26 -25.08
CA LEU A 311 15.55 -4.62 -24.70
C LEU A 311 16.28 -5.17 -25.94
N ASP A 312 17.58 -4.88 -26.06
CA ASP A 312 18.39 -5.53 -27.09
C ASP A 312 18.38 -7.03 -26.77
N GLU A 313 17.89 -7.87 -27.69
CA GLU A 313 18.06 -9.31 -27.59
C GLU A 313 19.55 -9.61 -27.78
N SER A 314 20.25 -9.81 -26.66
CA SER A 314 21.61 -10.38 -26.64
C SER A 314 21.55 -11.87 -26.33
#